data_AF-A0A0F9ZTD0-F1
#
_entry.id   AF-A0A0F9ZTD0-F1
#
_cell.length_a   1.000
_cell.length_b   1.000
_cell.length_c   1.000
_cell.angle_alpha   90.00
_cell.angle_beta   90.00
_cell.angle_gamma   90.00
#
_symmetry.space_group_name_H-M   'P 1'
#
loop_
_entity.id
_entity.type
_entity.pdbx_description
1 polymer ?
#
loop_
_entity_poly.entity_id
_entity_poly.type
_entity_poly.pdbx_seq_one_letter_code
_entity_poly.pdbx_strand_id
1 'polypeptide(L)' 'MLGYTLGVHNGKEFIPVFVAEDMVGHKLGEFSPSTKFVRHGGKIQRGLEQKTEGAQAVKTAAEIKKPAGK' A
#
# COMPACT_ATOMS: atom_id res chain seq x y z
N MET A 1 9.92 -10.66 15.44
CA MET A 1 8.97 -9.55 15.22
C MET A 1 7.90 -9.86 14.18
N LEU A 2 8.02 -10.94 13.42
CA LEU A 2 7.00 -11.41 12.48
C LEU A 2 5.65 -11.67 13.18
N GLY A 3 4.56 -11.31 12.51
CA GLY A 3 3.20 -11.53 13.00
C GLY A 3 2.67 -10.49 13.99
N TYR A 4 3.44 -9.44 14.28
CA TYR A 4 3.00 -8.31 15.11
C TYR A 4 2.75 -7.06 14.28
N THR A 5 1.82 -6.23 14.77
CA THR A 5 1.61 -4.87 14.24
C THR A 5 2.36 -3.87 15.11
N LEU A 6 3.28 -3.13 14.51
CA LEU A 6 4.09 -2.13 15.17
C LEU A 6 3.62 -0.73 14.78
N GLY A 7 3.47 0.16 15.75
CA GLY A 7 3.26 1.58 15.48
C GLY A 7 4.59 2.24 15.12
N VAL A 8 4.81 2.56 13.85
CA VAL A 8 6.05 3.21 13.36
C VAL A 8 5.79 4.71 13.18
N HIS A 9 6.53 5.55 13.89
CA HIS A 9 6.36 7.01 13.84
C HIS A 9 6.87 7.61 12.53
N ASN A 10 6.05 8.38 11.83
CA ASN A 10 6.45 9.04 10.57
C ASN A 10 6.85 10.53 10.73
N GLY A 11 6.94 11.00 11.97
CA GLY A 11 7.21 12.41 12.31
C GLY A 11 5.97 13.21 12.71
N LYS A 12 4.76 12.67 12.49
CA LYS A 12 3.50 13.28 12.92
C LYS A 12 2.61 12.30 13.70
N GLU A 13 2.54 11.05 13.26
CA GLU A 13 1.71 10.02 13.86
C GLU A 13 2.39 8.64 13.78
N PHE A 14 1.85 7.68 14.54
CA PHE A 14 2.27 6.28 14.49
C PHE A 14 1.43 5.50 13.49
N ILE A 15 2.05 5.03 12.42
CA ILE A 15 1.40 4.21 11.40
C ILE A 15 1.48 2.74 11.84
N PRO A 16 0.36 2.00 11.92
CA PRO A 16 0.38 0.58 12.22
C PRO A 16 0.89 -0.21 11.02
N VAL A 17 2.06 -0.84 11.17
CA VAL A 17 2.69 -1.69 10.16
C VAL A 17 2.67 -3.12 10.64
N PHE A 18 2.01 -4.01 9.90
CA PHE A 18 2.05 -5.45 10.14
C PHE A 18 3.32 -6.05 9.53
N VAL A 19 4.11 -6.76 10.32
CA VAL A 19 5.40 -7.30 9.89
C VAL A 19 5.25 -8.68 9.24
N ALA A 20 5.43 -8.72 7.92
CA ALA A 20 5.46 -9.94 7.11
C ALA A 20 6.90 -10.45 6.87
N GLU A 21 7.04 -11.69 6.41
CA GLU A 21 8.35 -12.34 6.17
C GLU A 21 9.19 -11.61 5.12
N ASP A 22 8.55 -11.09 4.07
CA ASP A 22 9.23 -10.35 3.00
C ASP A 22 9.82 -9.00 3.46
N MET A 23 9.47 -8.53 4.67
CA MET A 23 9.98 -7.29 5.24
C MET A 23 11.25 -7.50 6.08
N VAL A 24 11.67 -8.76 6.29
CA VAL A 24 12.87 -9.07 7.09
C VAL A 24 14.12 -8.61 6.35
N GLY A 25 14.96 -7.83 7.03
CA GLY A 25 16.16 -7.21 6.47
C GLY A 25 15.97 -5.74 6.06
N HIS A 26 14.73 -5.27 5.97
CA HIS A 26 14.40 -3.86 5.75
C HIS A 26 14.31 -3.08 7.05
N LYS A 27 14.37 -1.74 6.97
CA LYS A 27 14.17 -0.86 8.12
C LYS A 27 12.70 -0.49 8.27
N LEU A 28 12.23 -0.41 9.52
CA LEU A 28 10.85 -0.05 9.83
C LEU A 28 10.41 1.30 9.23
N GLY A 29 11.33 2.26 9.13
CA GLY A 29 11.06 3.56 8.53
C GLY A 29 10.74 3.52 7.04
N GLU A 30 11.14 2.48 6.31
CA GLU A 30 10.81 2.31 4.89
C GLU A 30 9.30 2.09 4.67
N PHE A 31 8.61 1.58 5.70
CA PHE A 31 7.17 1.32 5.69
C PHE A 31 6.35 2.47 6.29
N SER A 32 6.98 3.57 6.70
CA SER A 32 6.33 4.71 7.36
C SER A 32 6.69 6.04 6.66
N PRO A 33 5.97 6.41 5.58
CA PRO A 33 6.30 7.59 4.80
C PRO A 33 6.11 8.87 5.60
N SER A 34 7.16 9.70 5.65
CA SER A 34 7.22 10.93 6.44
C SER A 34 6.71 12.18 5.71
N THR A 35 6.67 12.15 4.38
CA THR A 35 6.18 13.27 3.56
C THR A 35 4.97 12.83 2.73
N LYS A 36 3.93 13.67 2.73
CA LYS A 36 2.79 13.47 1.83
C LYS A 36 3.20 13.94 0.45
N PHE A 37 3.26 13.01 -0.51
CA PHE A 37 3.53 13.38 -1.89
C PHE A 37 2.36 14.18 -2.46
N VAL A 38 2.61 15.45 -2.81
CA VAL A 38 1.65 16.31 -3.49
C VAL A 38 2.09 16.42 -4.94
N ARG A 39 1.34 15.81 -5.86
CA ARG A 39 1.61 15.92 -7.30
C ARG A 39 1.22 17.31 -7.80
N HIS A 40 2.14 17.99 -8.50
CA HIS A 40 1.82 19.18 -9.28
C HIS A 40 1.21 18.74 -10.63
N GLY A 41 -0.11 18.52 -10.67
CA GLY A 41 -0.81 18.06 -11.89
C GLY A 41 -2.31 18.38 -11.95
N GLY A 42 -2.83 19.12 -10.96
CA GLY A 42 -4.22 19.59 -10.95
C GLY A 42 -5.26 18.48 -11.18
N LYS A 43 -6.28 18.80 -11.99
CA LYS A 43 -7.44 17.93 -12.27
C LYS A 43 -7.15 16.81 -13.28
N ILE A 44 -6.16 17.00 -14.15
CA ILE A 44 -5.88 16.09 -15.28
C ILE A 44 -5.32 14.76 -14.76
N GLN A 45 -4.38 14.82 -13.81
CA GLN A 45 -3.78 13.62 -13.25
C GLN A 45 -4.76 12.84 -12.36
N ARG A 46 -5.56 13.53 -11.55
CA ARG A 46 -6.61 12.89 -10.72
C ARG A 46 -7.62 12.11 -11.57
N GLY A 47 -7.96 12.60 -12.77
CA GLY A 47 -8.83 11.90 -13.71
C GLY A 47 -8.20 10.64 -14.33
N LEU A 48 -6.87 10.62 -14.50
CA LEU A 48 -6.13 9.45 -15.00
C LEU A 48 -5.96 8.40 -13.89
N GLU A 49 -5.71 8.83 -12.66
CA GLU A 49 -5.57 7.95 -11.49
C GLU A 49 -6.89 7.22 -11.19
N GLN A 50 -8.02 7.91 -11.21
CA GLN A 50 -9.34 7.29 -11.02
C GLN A 50 -9.68 6.23 -12.08
N LYS A 51 -9.24 6.42 -13.33
CA LYS A 51 -9.37 5.40 -14.40
C LYS A 51 -8.47 4.19 -14.17
N THR A 52 -7.30 4.39 -13.55
CA THR A 52 -6.31 3.35 -13.34
C THR A 52 -6.62 2.52 -12.08
N GLU A 53 -7.12 3.15 -11.02
CA GLU A 53 -7.61 2.50 -9.79
C GLU A 53 -8.79 1.56 -10.09
N GLY A 54 -9.73 1.98 -10.95
CA GLY A 54 -10.81 1.11 -11.44
C GLY A 54 -10.31 -0.11 -12.23
N ALA A 55 -9.24 0.04 -13.01
CA ALA A 55 -8.63 -1.06 -13.75
C ALA A 55 -7.84 -2.03 -12.85
N GLN A 56 -7.29 -1.56 -11.72
CA GLN A 56 -6.58 -2.41 -10.75
C GLN A 56 -7.57 -3.20 -9.88
N ALA A 57 -8.70 -2.63 -9.48
CA ALA A 57 -9.76 -3.34 -8.75
C ALA A 57 -10.35 -4.53 -9.54
N VAL A 58 -10.48 -4.39 -10.86
CA VAL A 58 -10.97 -5.48 -11.75
C VAL A 58 -9.95 -6.61 -11.89
N LYS A 59 -8.64 -6.32 -11.84
CA LYS A 59 -7.57 -7.33 -11.91
C LYS A 59 -7.45 -8.12 -10.61
N THR A 60 -7.51 -7.45 -9.46
CA THR A 60 -7.47 -8.12 -8.14
C THR A 60 -8.72 -8.99 -7.91
N ALA A 61 -9.89 -8.56 -8.38
CA ALA A 61 -11.13 -9.36 -8.29
C ALA A 61 -11.14 -10.60 -9.22
N ALA A 62 -10.42 -10.56 -10.34
CA ALA A 62 -10.30 -11.69 -11.26
C ALA A 62 -9.34 -12.78 -10.74
N GLU A 63 -8.31 -12.39 -9.98
CA GLU A 63 -7.38 -13.34 -9.36
C GLU A 63 -8.02 -14.09 -8.17
N ILE A 64 -8.90 -13.42 -7.42
CA ILE A 64 -9.65 -14.01 -6.30
C ILE A 64 -10.77 -14.98 -6.78
N LYS A 65 -11.21 -14.90 -8.05
CA LYS A 65 -12.29 -15.71 -8.63
C LYS A 65 -11.84 -16.93 -9.46
N LYS A 66 -10.59 -17.38 -9.36
CA LYS A 66 -10.25 -18.76 -9.78
C LYS A 66 -10.45 -19.70 -8.57
N PRO A 67 -11.64 -20.30 -8.39
CA PRO A 67 -11.82 -21.33 -7.40
C PRO A 67 -10.96 -22.54 -7.76
N ALA A 68 -10.43 -23.17 -6.72
CA ALA A 68 -9.83 -24.50 -6.69
C ALA A 68 -10.30 -25.40 -7.85
N GLY A 69 -9.37 -25.77 -8.71
CA GLY A 69 -9.59 -26.74 -9.79
C GLY A 69 -8.62 -27.91 -9.63
N LYS A 70 -9.08 -28.91 -8.86
CA LYS A 70 -8.60 -30.30 -8.70
C LYS A 70 -7.17 -30.56 -8.23
#